data_AF-A0A1M5ISZ8-F1
#
_entry.id   AF-A0A1M5ISZ8-F1
#
_cell.length_a   1.000
_cell.length_b   1.000
_cell.length_c   1.000
_cell.angle_alpha   90.00
_cell.angle_beta   90.00
_cell.angle_gamma   90.00
#
_symmetry.space_group_name_H-M   'P 1'
#
loop_
_entity.id
_entity.type
_entity.pdbx_description
1 polymer ?
#
loop_
_entity_poly.entity_id
_entity_poly.type
_entity_poly.pdbx_seq_one_letter_code
_entity_poly.pdbx_strand_id
1 'polypeptide(L)'
;MNLIKRVKGPTSKLFRIWKNIGLALLNISGSVIAAEIVLPVAVVSIAGYIAVAGGVISAISQVTVDEAALLKAEQEIIPKSRSDRD
;
A
#
# COMPACT_ATOMS: atom_id res chain seq x y z
N MET A 1 6.51 0.13 22.77
CA MET A 1 5.99 1.42 22.27
C MET A 1 4.49 1.50 22.50
N ASN A 2 3.97 2.67 22.88
CA ASN A 2 2.56 2.86 23.21
C ASN A 2 1.72 3.07 21.92
N LEU A 3 0.91 2.08 21.53
CA LEU A 3 0.07 2.10 20.31
C LEU A 3 -0.85 3.32 20.26
N ILE A 4 -1.33 3.76 21.43
CA ILE A 4 -2.24 4.91 21.59
C ILE A 4 -1.59 6.20 21.07
N LYS A 5 -0.27 6.37 21.25
CA LYS A 5 0.44 7.56 20.76
C LYS A 5 0.62 7.53 19.23
N ARG A 6 0.66 6.35 18.60
CA ARG A 6 0.75 6.19 17.14
C ARG A 6 -0.58 6.48 16.43
N VAL A 7 -1.71 6.08 17.01
CA VAL A 7 -3.04 6.35 16.43
C VAL A 7 -3.37 7.86 16.45
N LYS A 8 -2.84 8.60 17.45
CA LYS A 8 -2.94 10.07 17.52
C LYS A 8 -1.90 10.82 16.66
N GLY A 9 -1.05 10.10 15.93
CA GLY A 9 -0.08 10.73 15.03
C GLY A 9 -0.78 11.50 13.89
N PRO A 10 -0.20 12.61 13.41
CA PRO A 10 -0.77 13.34 12.29
C PRO A 10 -0.86 12.42 11.07
N THR A 11 -2.05 12.29 10.49
CA THR A 11 -2.25 11.47 9.30
C THR A 11 -1.43 12.04 8.15
N SER A 12 -0.53 11.22 7.61
CA SER A 12 0.32 11.63 6.50
C SER A 12 -0.53 11.99 5.27
N LYS A 13 0.01 12.85 4.40
CA LYS A 13 -0.72 13.36 3.23
C LYS A 13 -1.24 12.24 2.32
N LEU A 14 -0.48 11.14 2.20
CA LEU A 14 -0.86 9.97 1.41
C LEU A 14 -2.14 9.29 1.94
N PHE A 15 -2.23 9.04 3.24
CA PHE A 15 -3.42 8.41 3.84
C PHE A 15 -4.67 9.27 3.71
N ARG A 16 -4.52 10.60 3.76
CA ARG A 16 -5.64 11.51 3.49
C ARG A 16 -6.15 11.40 2.04
N ILE A 17 -5.25 11.27 1.07
CA ILE A 17 -5.60 11.12 -0.35
C ILE A 17 -6.31 9.78 -0.57
N TRP A 18 -5.74 8.67 -0.09
CA TRP A 18 -6.35 7.34 -0.20
C TRP A 18 -7.72 7.25 0.45
N LYS A 19 -7.90 7.86 1.63
CA LYS A 19 -9.22 7.93 2.28
C LYS A 19 -10.25 8.64 1.41
N ASN A 20 -9.90 9.78 0.82
CA ASN A 20 -10.82 10.54 -0.02
C ASN A 20 -11.19 9.77 -1.30
N ILE A 21 -10.22 9.09 -1.92
CA ILE A 21 -10.47 8.20 -3.07
C ILE A 21 -11.41 7.06 -2.67
N GLY A 22 -11.17 6.40 -1.54
CA GLY A 22 -12.03 5.32 -1.05
C GLY A 22 -13.46 5.78 -0.77
N LEU A 23 -13.65 6.96 -0.18
CA LEU A 23 -14.97 7.54 0.05
C LEU A 23 -15.68 7.91 -1.25
N ALA A 24 -14.96 8.45 -2.24
CA ALA A 24 -15.52 8.72 -3.55
C ALA A 24 -15.96 7.42 -4.26
N LEU A 25 -15.13 6.37 -4.16
CA LEU A 25 -15.44 5.05 -4.74
C LEU A 25 -16.64 4.40 -4.06
N LEU A 26 -16.78 4.56 -2.74
CA LEU A 26 -17.94 4.06 -1.98
C LEU A 26 -19.24 4.76 -2.42
N ASN A 27 -19.21 6.08 -2.63
CA ASN A 27 -20.36 6.83 -3.13
C ASN A 27 -20.76 6.37 -4.55
N ILE A 28 -19.79 6.15 -5.43
CA ILE A 28 -20.03 5.64 -6.80
C ILE A 28 -20.57 4.20 -6.73
N SER A 29 -20.03 3.38 -5.83
CA SER A 29 -20.50 1.99 -5.66
C SER A 29 -21.94 1.96 -5.14
N GLY A 30 -22.31 2.87 -4.24
CA GLY A 30 -23.68 3.01 -3.74
C GLY A 30 -24.68 3.47 -4.80
N SER A 31 -24.28 4.36 -5.72
CA SER A 31 -25.18 4.82 -6.80
C SER A 31 -25.40 3.77 -7.89
N VAL A 32 -24.41 2.90 -8.15
CA VAL A 32 -24.52 1.81 -9.13
C VAL A 32 -25.56 0.77 -8.73
N ILE A 33 -25.81 0.57 -7.43
CA ILE A 33 -26.83 -0.39 -6.95
C ILE A 33 -28.26 0.06 -7.34
N ALA A 34 -28.49 1.37 -7.53
CA ALA A 34 -29.81 1.91 -7.83
C ALA A 34 -30.15 1.99 -9.33
N ALA A 35 -29.17 1.87 -10.22
CA ALA A 35 -29.37 1.99 -11.67
C ALA A 35 -28.79 0.76 -12.37
N GLU A 36 -29.64 -0.22 -12.68
CA GLU A 36 -29.22 -1.47 -13.33
C GLU A 36 -28.47 -1.21 -14.66
N ILE A 37 -27.13 -1.32 -14.60
CA ILE A 37 -26.27 -2.09 -15.52
C ILE A 37 -26.18 -1.67 -17.01
N VAL A 38 -26.50 -0.43 -17.39
CA VAL A 38 -26.26 0.00 -18.80
C VAL A 38 -24.88 0.67 -19.07
N LEU A 39 -24.12 1.08 -18.04
CA LEU A 39 -22.74 1.60 -18.19
C LEU A 39 -21.53 0.63 -17.93
N PRO A 40 -21.65 -0.72 -17.87
CA PRO A 40 -20.57 -1.64 -17.47
C PRO A 40 -19.23 -1.47 -18.19
N VAL A 41 -19.26 -1.08 -19.47
CA VAL A 41 -18.05 -1.05 -20.32
C VAL A 41 -17.03 -0.01 -19.83
N ALA A 42 -17.48 1.17 -19.40
CA ALA A 42 -16.58 2.21 -18.93
C ALA A 42 -15.90 1.80 -17.62
N VAL A 43 -16.67 1.22 -16.69
CA VAL A 43 -16.18 0.78 -15.39
C VAL A 43 -15.23 -0.42 -15.53
N VAL A 44 -15.58 -1.40 -16.38
CA VAL A 44 -14.72 -2.56 -16.66
C VAL A 44 -13.42 -2.13 -17.34
N SER A 45 -13.47 -1.14 -18.23
CA SER A 45 -12.27 -0.60 -18.87
C SER A 45 -11.34 0.08 -17.86
N ILE A 46 -11.90 0.94 -16.99
CA ILE A 46 -11.13 1.59 -15.92
C ILE A 46 -10.54 0.55 -14.96
N ALA A 47 -11.33 -0.44 -14.56
CA ALA A 47 -10.86 -1.55 -13.71
C ALA A 47 -9.75 -2.35 -14.39
N GLY A 48 -9.83 -2.58 -15.70
CA GLY A 48 -8.79 -3.24 -16.49
C GLY A 48 -7.46 -2.49 -16.43
N TYR A 49 -7.47 -1.16 -16.63
CA TYR A 49 -6.25 -0.35 -16.51
C TYR A 49 -5.69 -0.31 -15.09
N ILE A 50 -6.56 -0.22 -14.07
CA ILE A 50 -6.14 -0.27 -12.66
C ILE A 50 -5.51 -1.64 -12.35
N ALA A 51 -6.09 -2.74 -12.84
CA ALA A 51 -5.55 -4.09 -12.65
C ALA A 51 -4.16 -4.25 -13.29
N VAL A 52 -3.98 -3.73 -14.51
CA VAL A 52 -2.68 -3.75 -15.19
C VAL A 52 -1.66 -2.91 -14.43
N ALA A 53 -1.99 -1.67 -14.09
CA ALA A 53 -1.09 -0.79 -13.33
C ALA A 53 -0.74 -1.37 -11.95
N GLY A 54 -1.73 -1.93 -11.25
CA GLY A 54 -1.55 -2.61 -9.98
C GLY A 54 -0.65 -3.85 -10.08
N GLY A 55 -0.83 -4.66 -11.13
CA GLY A 55 0.02 -5.81 -11.41
C GLY A 55 1.49 -5.42 -11.63
N VAL A 56 1.75 -4.36 -12.40
CA VAL A 56 3.11 -3.85 -12.64
C VAL A 56 3.74 -3.35 -11.34
N ILE A 57 3.04 -2.53 -10.56
CA ILE A 57 3.55 -2.02 -9.28
C ILE A 57 3.80 -3.18 -8.30
N SER A 58 2.92 -4.18 -8.27
CA SER A 58 3.05 -5.34 -7.39
C SER A 58 4.25 -6.21 -7.79
N ALA A 59 4.49 -6.44 -9.08
CA ALA A 59 5.67 -7.15 -9.57
C ALA A 59 6.97 -6.39 -9.24
N ILE A 60 7.00 -5.06 -9.41
CA ILE A 60 8.16 -4.24 -9.04
C ILE A 60 8.41 -4.32 -7.52
N SER A 61 7.35 -4.26 -6.71
CA SER A 61 7.45 -4.36 -5.25
C SER A 61 7.96 -5.73 -4.77
N GLN A 62 7.81 -6.79 -5.57
CA GLN A 62 8.36 -8.11 -5.28
C GLN A 62 9.83 -8.23 -5.69
N VAL A 63 10.29 -7.41 -6.64
CA VAL A 63 11.70 -7.37 -7.08
C VAL A 63 12.58 -6.55 -6.14
N THR A 64 12.02 -5.55 -5.46
CA THR A 64 12.76 -4.80 -4.44
C THR A 64 13.07 -5.69 -3.25
N VAL A 65 14.35 -5.75 -2.86
CA VAL A 65 14.80 -6.51 -1.68
C VAL A 65 14.04 -6.01 -0.46
N ASP A 66 13.42 -6.95 0.26
CA ASP A 66 12.67 -6.67 1.47
C ASP A 66 13.55 -5.85 2.42
N GLU A 67 13.13 -4.62 2.76
CA GLU A 67 13.92 -3.69 3.56
C GLU A 67 14.26 -4.31 4.93
N ALA A 68 13.39 -5.19 5.41
CA ALA A 68 13.59 -6.02 6.59
C ALA A 68 14.72 -7.07 6.42
N ALA A 69 14.92 -7.61 5.21
CA ALA A 69 16.01 -8.53 4.91
C ALA A 69 17.36 -7.80 4.81
N LEU A 70 17.38 -6.58 4.25
CA LEU A 70 18.58 -5.74 4.23
C LEU A 70 19.05 -5.36 5.63
N LEU A 71 18.13 -4.94 6.50
CA LEU A 71 18.44 -4.59 7.89
C LEU A 71 18.92 -5.82 8.70
N LYS A 72 18.40 -7.03 8.42
CA LYS A 72 18.89 -8.26 9.04
C LYS A 72 20.31 -8.61 8.60
N ALA A 73 20.62 -8.49 7.31
CA ALA A 73 21.97 -8.75 6.80
C ALA A 73 23.00 -7.76 7.39
N GLU A 74 22.63 -6.47 7.49
CA GLU A 74 23.49 -5.44 8.09
C GLU A 74 23.71 -5.66 9.59
N GLN A 75 22.66 -6.12 10.30
CA GLN A 75 22.74 -6.51 11.71
C GLN A 75 23.36 -7.89 11.98
N GLU A 76 23.67 -8.69 10.97
CA GLU A 76 24.43 -9.94 11.14
C GLU A 76 25.94 -9.73 10.92
N ILE A 77 26.29 -8.75 10.05
CA ILE A 77 27.68 -8.34 9.79
C ILE A 77 28.27 -7.55 10.96
N ILE A 78 27.50 -6.67 11.62
CA ILE A 78 27.98 -5.80 12.70
C ILE A 78 28.18 -6.50 14.08
N PRO A 79 27.38 -7.50 14.55
CA PRO A 79 27.55 -8.11 15.87
C PRO A 79 28.77 -9.04 15.95
N LYS A 80 29.17 -9.69 14.85
CA LYS A 80 30.29 -10.64 14.88
C LYS A 80 31.67 -9.96 14.84
N SER A 81 31.78 -8.74 14.30
CA SER A 81 33.07 -8.00 14.26
C SER A 81 33.39 -7.19 15.54
N ARG A 82 32.43 -7.08 16.46
CA ARG A 82 32.59 -6.35 17.73
C ARG A 82 32.79 -7.26 18.94
N SER A 83 32.47 -8.54 18.84
CA SER A 83 32.69 -9.54 19.89
C SER A 83 34.12 -10.10 19.93
N ASP A 84 34.95 -9.79 18.94
CA ASP A 84 36.33 -10.32 18.78
C ASP A 84 37.40 -9.22 19.01
N ARG A 85 37.00 -8.11 19.64
CA ARG A 85 37.89 -6.97 19.97
C ARG A 85 37.88 -6.62 21.46
N ASP A 86 37.59 -7.63 22.29
CA ASP A 86 37.90 -7.63 23.73
C ASP A 86 39.38 -8.00 23.93
#